data_AF-A0A2N0QI89-F1
#
_entry.id   AF-A0A2N0QI89-F1
#
_cell.length_a   1.000
_cell.length_b   1.000
_cell.length_c   1.000
_cell.angle_alpha   90.00
_cell.angle_beta   90.00
_cell.angle_gamma   90.00
#
_symmetry.space_group_name_H-M   'P 1'
#
loop_
_entity.id
_entity.type
_entity.pdbx_description
1 polymer ?
#
loop_
_entity_poly.entity_id
_entity_poly.type
_entity_poly.pdbx_seq_one_letter_code
_entity_poly.pdbx_strand_id
1 'polypeptide(L)'
;MFTTNNISWEEYDEYVLKNSPYQVALEKLKQHFMQMYPKIDNTIARSLAEKHAIPYFHETYANEIIVFKKKHTLPLNNKQIYTGENRLGRVIAMEDNMILVVPNATIEDIDTLSTNDILHKYNDGAWYPQDEIPNVKVGYLVETYSKTTSTSENITLSDIWDLKIIDNNEPQQNDTILLTIPSENTVKVKSFVNMLRWETKTFE
;
A
#
# COMPACT_ATOMS: atom_id res chain seq x y z
N MET A 1 -42.66 16.68 -16.74
CA MET A 1 -41.73 17.63 -17.39
C MET A 1 -40.43 17.60 -16.59
N PHE A 2 -39.38 16.99 -17.12
CA PHE A 2 -38.05 17.15 -16.56
C PHE A 2 -37.49 18.46 -17.10
N THR A 3 -37.35 19.47 -16.26
CA THR A 3 -36.66 20.71 -16.62
C THR A 3 -35.17 20.38 -16.80
N THR A 4 -34.70 20.40 -18.04
CA THR A 4 -33.28 20.38 -18.36
C THR A 4 -32.68 21.71 -17.93
N ASN A 5 -32.20 21.76 -16.69
CA ASN A 5 -31.39 22.89 -16.23
C ASN A 5 -30.05 22.84 -16.98
N ASN A 6 -29.87 23.77 -17.92
CA ASN A 6 -28.58 24.08 -18.53
C ASN A 6 -27.73 24.84 -17.50
N ILE A 7 -27.21 24.12 -16.51
CA ILE A 7 -26.12 24.64 -15.67
C ILE A 7 -24.84 24.48 -16.49
N SER A 8 -24.07 25.54 -16.65
CA SER A 8 -22.74 25.46 -17.26
C SER A 8 -21.80 24.63 -16.38
N TRP A 9 -20.77 23.99 -16.96
CA TRP A 9 -19.80 23.23 -16.16
C TRP A 9 -19.15 24.09 -15.05
N GLU A 10 -18.94 25.38 -15.32
CA GLU A 10 -18.40 26.35 -14.35
C GLU A 10 -19.38 26.62 -13.19
N GLU A 11 -20.68 26.81 -13.46
CA GLU A 11 -21.69 26.98 -12.41
C GLU A 11 -21.93 25.69 -11.61
N TYR A 12 -21.81 24.52 -12.26
CA TYR A 12 -21.87 23.23 -11.58
C TYR A 12 -20.69 23.07 -10.62
N ASP A 13 -19.47 23.37 -11.07
CA ASP A 13 -18.26 23.30 -10.23
C ASP A 13 -18.34 24.28 -9.06
N GLU A 14 -18.82 25.51 -9.28
CA GLU A 14 -18.99 26.51 -8.22
C GLU A 14 -20.07 26.08 -7.19
N TYR A 15 -21.16 25.49 -7.65
CA TYR A 15 -22.20 24.92 -6.79
C TYR A 15 -21.69 23.73 -5.96
N VAL A 16 -20.96 22.80 -6.58
CA VAL A 16 -20.40 21.62 -5.89
C VAL A 16 -19.29 22.03 -4.91
N LEU A 17 -18.43 23.01 -5.28
CA LEU A 17 -17.44 23.62 -4.38
C LEU A 17 -18.07 24.19 -3.11
N LYS A 18 -19.22 24.88 -3.25
CA LYS A 18 -19.89 25.54 -2.13
C LYS A 18 -20.66 24.57 -1.23
N ASN A 19 -21.25 23.52 -1.80
CA ASN A 19 -22.18 22.65 -1.07
C ASN A 19 -21.58 21.29 -0.70
N SER A 20 -20.47 20.89 -1.30
CA SER A 20 -19.81 19.62 -1.05
C SER A 20 -18.28 19.77 -0.98
N PRO A 21 -17.76 20.60 -0.06
CA PRO A 21 -16.33 20.89 0.05
C PRO A 21 -15.49 19.61 0.26
N TYR A 22 -16.05 18.60 0.93
CA TYR A 22 -15.43 17.28 1.06
C TYR A 22 -15.23 16.61 -0.31
N GLN A 23 -16.26 16.57 -1.16
CA GLN A 23 -16.14 15.93 -2.47
C GLN A 23 -15.15 16.67 -3.36
N VAL A 24 -15.14 18.01 -3.34
CA VAL A 24 -14.18 18.76 -4.16
C VAL A 24 -12.75 18.60 -3.66
N ALA A 25 -12.53 18.64 -2.34
CA ALA A 25 -11.21 18.37 -1.78
C ALA A 25 -10.74 16.96 -2.15
N LEU A 26 -11.62 15.97 -2.03
CA LEU A 26 -11.32 14.59 -2.38
C LEU A 26 -10.98 14.43 -3.87
N GLU A 27 -11.77 14.99 -4.78
CA GLU A 27 -11.48 14.88 -6.23
C GLU A 27 -10.18 15.58 -6.61
N LYS A 28 -9.88 16.74 -6.02
CA LYS A 28 -8.58 17.42 -6.25
C LYS A 28 -7.40 16.59 -5.74
N LEU A 29 -7.51 16.00 -4.55
CA LEU A 29 -6.46 15.13 -4.01
C LEU A 29 -6.30 13.85 -4.85
N LYS A 30 -7.40 13.24 -5.29
CA LYS A 30 -7.36 12.08 -6.20
C LYS A 30 -6.66 12.42 -7.51
N GLN A 31 -7.01 13.54 -8.14
CA GLN A 31 -6.35 14.01 -9.36
C GLN A 31 -4.85 14.23 -9.14
N HIS A 32 -4.47 14.84 -8.01
CA HIS A 32 -3.07 15.01 -7.65
C HIS A 32 -2.32 13.68 -7.56
N PHE A 33 -2.88 12.68 -6.87
CA PHE A 33 -2.24 11.36 -6.75
C PHE A 33 -2.20 10.59 -8.07
N MET A 34 -3.24 10.68 -8.90
CA MET A 34 -3.22 10.08 -10.24
C MET A 34 -2.20 10.72 -11.18
N GLN A 35 -1.91 12.02 -11.02
CA GLN A 35 -0.84 12.68 -11.75
C GLN A 35 0.55 12.26 -11.27
N MET A 36 0.72 12.07 -9.96
CA MET A 36 1.98 11.66 -9.36
C MET A 36 2.33 10.19 -9.64
N TYR A 37 1.31 9.34 -9.72
CA TYR A 37 1.42 7.90 -9.88
C TYR A 37 0.56 7.43 -11.07
N PRO A 38 1.02 7.57 -12.33
CA PRO A 38 0.20 7.34 -13.53
C PRO A 38 -0.41 5.94 -13.65
N LYS A 39 0.15 4.94 -12.96
CA LYS A 39 -0.34 3.55 -12.95
C LYS A 39 -1.54 3.33 -12.03
N ILE A 40 -1.82 4.23 -11.09
CA ILE A 40 -2.88 4.02 -10.10
C ILE A 40 -4.25 4.39 -10.66
N ASP A 41 -5.27 3.67 -10.18
CA ASP A 41 -6.65 3.98 -10.51
C ASP A 41 -7.31 4.92 -9.48
N ASN A 42 -8.58 5.24 -9.73
CA ASN A 42 -9.37 6.11 -8.86
C ASN A 42 -9.52 5.57 -7.43
N THR A 43 -9.51 4.25 -7.27
CA THR A 43 -9.68 3.55 -6.00
C THR A 43 -8.44 3.74 -5.12
N ILE A 44 -7.26 3.49 -5.70
CA ILE A 44 -5.98 3.69 -5.01
C ILE A 44 -5.75 5.19 -4.74
N ALA A 45 -6.04 6.06 -5.71
CA ALA A 45 -5.91 7.51 -5.54
C ALA A 45 -6.79 8.05 -4.40
N ARG A 46 -8.01 7.50 -4.25
CA ARG A 46 -8.90 7.83 -3.13
C ARG A 46 -8.27 7.41 -1.80
N SER A 47 -7.70 6.21 -1.74
CA SER A 47 -7.08 5.71 -0.50
C SER A 47 -5.89 6.58 -0.06
N LEU A 48 -5.04 7.00 -0.99
CA LEU A 48 -3.94 7.93 -0.72
C LEU A 48 -4.45 9.31 -0.28
N ALA A 49 -5.50 9.84 -0.93
CA ALA A 49 -6.12 11.08 -0.51
C ALA A 49 -6.64 11.01 0.93
N GLU A 50 -7.26 9.90 1.32
CA GLU A 50 -7.71 9.67 2.70
C GLU A 50 -6.52 9.52 3.67
N LYS A 51 -5.46 8.77 3.30
CA LYS A 51 -4.22 8.65 4.08
C LYS A 51 -3.66 10.02 4.48
N HIS A 52 -3.55 10.93 3.51
CA HIS A 52 -2.96 12.26 3.71
C HIS A 52 -3.91 13.26 4.36
N ALA A 53 -5.22 13.19 4.07
CA ALA A 53 -6.19 14.14 4.61
C ALA A 53 -6.56 13.87 6.07
N ILE A 54 -6.64 12.59 6.46
CA ILE A 54 -7.11 12.20 7.80
C ILE A 54 -6.26 12.84 8.93
N PRO A 55 -4.91 12.78 8.91
CA PRO A 55 -4.07 13.44 9.92
C PRO A 55 -4.39 14.94 10.07
N TYR A 56 -4.50 15.66 8.95
CA TYR A 56 -4.84 17.08 8.96
C TYR A 56 -6.20 17.35 9.61
N PHE A 57 -7.24 16.58 9.30
CA PHE A 57 -8.56 16.73 9.91
C PHE A 57 -8.55 16.43 11.41
N HIS A 58 -7.83 15.39 11.82
CA HIS A 58 -7.69 15.03 13.23
C HIS A 58 -6.98 16.12 14.04
N GLU A 59 -5.96 16.76 13.47
CA GLU A 59 -5.24 17.85 14.11
C GLU A 59 -6.07 19.14 14.13
N THR A 60 -6.60 19.54 12.97
CA THR A 60 -7.30 20.82 12.80
C THR A 60 -8.59 20.90 13.61
N TYR A 61 -9.35 19.80 13.70
CA TYR A 61 -10.67 19.76 14.35
C TYR A 61 -10.66 18.94 15.64
N ALA A 62 -9.49 18.79 16.29
CA ALA A 62 -9.34 17.96 17.47
C ALA A 62 -10.36 18.29 18.57
N ASN A 63 -10.58 19.59 18.83
CA ASN A 63 -11.48 20.06 19.87
C ASN A 63 -12.95 19.79 19.52
N GLU A 64 -13.35 20.06 18.29
CA GLU A 64 -14.69 19.82 17.75
C GLU A 64 -15.02 18.32 17.79
N ILE A 65 -14.07 17.47 17.41
CA ILE A 65 -14.19 16.02 17.50
C ILE A 65 -14.40 15.58 18.96
N ILE A 66 -13.63 16.13 19.92
CA ILE A 66 -13.79 15.82 21.34
C ILE A 66 -15.18 16.24 21.84
N VAL A 67 -15.62 17.46 21.53
CA VAL A 67 -16.93 17.98 21.92
C VAL A 67 -18.05 17.11 21.34
N PHE A 68 -17.97 16.77 20.05
CA PHE A 68 -18.93 15.90 19.38
C PHE A 68 -18.99 14.52 20.03
N LYS A 69 -17.84 13.88 20.26
CA LYS A 69 -17.78 12.57 20.91
C LYS A 69 -18.36 12.58 22.31
N LYS A 70 -18.06 13.60 23.12
CA LYS A 70 -18.63 13.77 24.47
C LYS A 70 -20.15 13.93 24.42
N LYS A 71 -20.66 14.74 23.49
CA LYS A 71 -22.09 14.97 23.30
C LYS A 71 -22.85 13.68 22.96
N HIS A 72 -22.21 12.77 22.24
CA HIS A 72 -22.82 11.53 21.75
C HIS A 72 -22.35 10.26 22.48
N THR A 73 -21.64 10.40 23.61
CA THR A 73 -21.11 9.27 24.41
C THR A 73 -20.25 8.31 23.58
N LEU A 74 -19.55 8.83 22.57
CA LEU A 74 -18.66 8.04 21.72
C LEU A 74 -17.29 7.88 22.39
N PRO A 75 -16.61 6.76 22.19
CA PRO A 75 -15.28 6.55 22.75
C PRO A 75 -14.29 7.60 22.23
N LEU A 76 -13.57 8.23 23.17
CA LEU A 76 -12.57 9.25 22.88
C LEU A 76 -11.31 8.69 22.23
N ASN A 77 -11.08 7.38 22.33
CA ASN A 77 -9.99 6.75 21.61
C ASN A 77 -10.23 6.83 20.09
N ASN A 78 -9.22 7.29 19.36
CA ASN A 78 -9.17 7.20 17.91
C ASN A 78 -8.42 5.91 17.56
N LYS A 79 -8.95 4.75 17.93
CA LYS A 79 -8.51 3.53 17.24
C LYS A 79 -9.14 3.59 15.86
N GLN A 80 -8.36 4.05 14.89
CA GLN A 80 -8.73 3.91 13.49
C GLN A 80 -9.03 2.43 13.23
N ILE A 81 -10.29 2.12 12.97
CA ILE A 81 -10.72 0.79 12.54
C ILE A 81 -10.52 0.74 11.03
N TYR A 82 -9.25 0.76 10.63
CA TYR A 82 -8.88 0.44 9.27
C TYR A 82 -7.97 -0.78 9.36
N THR A 83 -8.54 -1.94 9.08
CA THR A 83 -7.78 -3.18 8.92
C THR A 83 -7.09 -3.11 7.57
N GLY A 84 -5.78 -3.31 7.56
CA GLY A 84 -5.00 -3.48 6.35
C GLY A 84 -4.28 -4.81 6.39
N GLU A 85 -3.53 -5.09 5.34
CA GLU A 85 -2.81 -6.34 5.15
C GLU A 85 -1.30 -6.06 5.05
N ASN A 86 -0.52 -6.84 5.79
CA ASN A 86 0.92 -6.90 5.61
C ASN A 86 1.24 -7.91 4.52
N ARG A 87 2.20 -7.57 3.67
CA ARG A 87 2.67 -8.46 2.61
C ARG A 87 4.18 -8.40 2.50
N LEU A 88 4.80 -9.56 2.65
CA LEU A 88 6.24 -9.73 2.47
C LEU A 88 6.53 -10.06 0.99
N GLY A 89 7.46 -9.35 0.38
CA GLY A 89 7.89 -9.63 -0.98
C GLY A 89 9.15 -8.87 -1.37
N ARG A 90 9.67 -9.18 -2.55
CA ARG A 90 10.90 -8.57 -3.06
C ARG A 90 10.54 -7.50 -4.09
N VAL A 91 11.25 -6.37 -4.05
CA VAL A 91 11.13 -5.33 -5.08
C VAL A 91 11.79 -5.85 -6.36
N ILE A 92 11.02 -6.06 -7.42
CA ILE A 92 11.54 -6.60 -8.69
C ILE A 92 11.65 -5.54 -9.80
N ALA A 93 10.93 -4.43 -9.69
CA ALA A 93 10.96 -3.33 -10.65
C ALA A 93 10.57 -2.01 -9.97
N MET A 94 11.03 -0.90 -10.55
CA MET A 94 10.70 0.46 -10.12
C MET A 94 10.48 1.33 -11.35
N GLU A 95 9.28 1.88 -11.50
CA GLU A 95 8.84 2.59 -12.71
C GLU A 95 7.73 3.58 -12.33
N ASP A 96 7.72 4.77 -12.95
CA ASP A 96 6.65 5.77 -12.78
C ASP A 96 6.32 6.13 -11.31
N ASN A 97 7.35 6.29 -10.47
CA ASN A 97 7.24 6.52 -9.02
C ASN A 97 6.49 5.40 -8.29
N MET A 98 6.52 4.19 -8.82
CA MET A 98 5.93 2.99 -8.24
C MET A 98 7.01 1.92 -8.07
N ILE A 99 6.83 1.04 -7.10
CA ILE A 99 7.60 -0.19 -6.93
C ILE A 99 6.72 -1.41 -7.18
N LEU A 100 7.27 -2.42 -7.83
CA LEU A 100 6.62 -3.71 -7.99
C LEU A 100 7.18 -4.69 -6.98
N VAL A 101 6.32 -5.19 -6.10
CA VAL A 101 6.68 -6.15 -5.07
C VAL A 101 6.04 -7.50 -5.40
N VAL A 102 6.87 -8.54 -5.48
CA VAL A 102 6.44 -9.92 -5.75
C VAL A 102 6.82 -10.83 -4.59
N PRO A 103 5.86 -11.51 -3.94
CA PRO A 103 6.17 -12.51 -2.92
C PRO A 103 7.00 -13.66 -3.48
N ASN A 104 7.95 -14.15 -2.69
CA ASN A 104 8.80 -15.29 -3.01
C ASN A 104 9.75 -15.13 -4.21
N ALA A 105 9.76 -13.97 -4.89
CA ALA A 105 10.78 -13.67 -5.90
C ALA A 105 12.17 -13.64 -5.25
N THR A 106 13.13 -14.27 -5.92
CA THR A 106 14.52 -14.35 -5.48
C THR A 106 15.40 -13.36 -6.23
N ILE A 107 16.63 -13.17 -5.76
CA ILE A 107 17.63 -12.37 -6.50
C ILE A 107 17.97 -13.04 -7.84
N GLU A 108 18.09 -14.37 -7.87
CA GLU A 108 18.35 -15.12 -9.11
C GLU A 108 17.24 -14.88 -10.16
N ASP A 109 15.97 -14.81 -9.73
CA ASP A 109 14.87 -14.48 -10.64
C ASP A 109 15.03 -13.09 -11.24
N ILE A 110 15.38 -12.10 -10.42
CA ILE A 110 15.59 -10.71 -10.85
C ILE A 110 16.77 -10.63 -11.84
N ASP A 111 17.82 -11.41 -11.61
CA ASP A 111 19.03 -11.39 -12.45
C ASP A 111 18.86 -12.14 -13.78
N THR A 112 17.92 -13.10 -13.86
CA THR A 112 17.81 -14.03 -15.00
C THR A 112 16.51 -13.94 -15.80
N LEU A 113 15.43 -13.42 -15.21
CA LEU A 113 14.11 -13.38 -15.82
C LEU A 113 13.66 -11.95 -16.10
N SER A 114 12.80 -11.78 -17.12
CA SER A 114 12.12 -10.50 -17.30
C SER A 114 11.05 -10.29 -16.22
N THR A 115 10.67 -9.05 -15.94
CA THR A 115 9.60 -8.71 -14.98
C THR A 115 8.30 -9.48 -15.28
N ASN A 116 7.95 -9.63 -16.56
CA ASN A 116 6.76 -10.38 -16.98
C ASN A 116 6.89 -11.89 -16.69
N ASP A 117 8.07 -12.47 -16.90
CA ASP A 117 8.30 -13.88 -16.59
C ASP A 117 8.25 -14.15 -15.08
N ILE A 118 8.75 -13.22 -14.25
CA ILE A 118 8.63 -13.28 -12.78
C ILE A 118 7.15 -13.23 -12.38
N LEU A 119 6.39 -12.27 -12.90
CA LEU A 119 4.96 -12.16 -12.63
C LEU A 119 4.19 -13.42 -13.06
N HIS A 120 4.55 -14.02 -14.20
CA HIS A 120 3.93 -15.26 -14.67
C HIS A 120 4.31 -16.47 -13.78
N LYS A 121 5.59 -16.56 -13.37
CA LYS A 121 6.10 -17.63 -12.50
C LYS A 121 5.39 -17.67 -11.15
N TYR A 122 5.20 -16.51 -10.52
CA TYR A 122 4.59 -16.42 -9.19
C TYR A 122 3.07 -16.24 -9.22
N ASN A 123 2.53 -15.80 -10.37
CA ASN A 123 1.13 -15.43 -10.54
C ASN A 123 0.62 -14.53 -9.41
N ASP A 124 1.51 -13.65 -8.93
CA ASP A 124 1.27 -12.81 -7.79
C ASP A 124 2.23 -11.62 -7.81
N GLY A 125 1.75 -10.45 -7.41
CA GLY A 125 2.53 -9.22 -7.44
C GLY A 125 1.64 -7.99 -7.38
N ALA A 126 2.17 -6.93 -6.77
CA ALA A 126 1.45 -5.66 -6.70
C ALA A 126 2.37 -4.46 -6.93
N TRP A 127 1.86 -3.50 -7.69
CA TRP A 127 2.44 -2.17 -7.81
C TRP A 127 1.99 -1.30 -6.63
N TYR A 128 2.96 -0.66 -5.98
CA TYR A 128 2.76 0.26 -4.87
C TYR A 128 3.35 1.64 -5.21
N PRO A 129 2.68 2.74 -4.90
CA PRO A 129 3.25 4.09 -5.05
C PRO A 129 4.40 4.30 -4.08
N GLN A 130 5.41 5.08 -4.47
CA GLN A 130 6.52 5.48 -3.62
C GLN A 130 6.13 6.64 -2.68
N ASP A 131 5.03 6.47 -1.95
CA ASP A 131 4.42 7.50 -1.11
C ASP A 131 4.85 7.40 0.36
N GLU A 132 5.73 8.30 0.79
CA GLU A 132 6.25 8.37 2.17
C GLU A 132 6.95 7.09 2.66
N ILE A 133 7.55 6.33 1.74
CA ILE A 133 8.29 5.11 2.06
C ILE A 133 9.80 5.37 2.17
N PRO A 134 10.56 4.50 2.88
CA PRO A 134 12.02 4.52 2.84
C PRO A 134 12.57 4.39 1.42
N ASN A 135 13.81 4.83 1.20
CA ASN A 135 14.49 4.63 -0.07
C ASN A 135 14.76 3.14 -0.31
N VAL A 136 14.09 2.56 -1.30
CA VAL A 136 14.18 1.13 -1.68
C VAL A 136 14.88 0.98 -3.02
N LYS A 137 15.50 -0.18 -3.23
CA LYS A 137 16.11 -0.59 -4.51
C LYS A 137 15.53 -1.92 -4.96
N VAL A 138 15.62 -2.20 -6.27
CA VAL A 138 15.38 -3.55 -6.82
C VAL A 138 16.26 -4.56 -6.08
N GLY A 139 15.68 -5.70 -5.72
CA GLY A 139 16.32 -6.77 -4.94
C GLY A 139 15.99 -6.75 -3.44
N TYR A 140 15.57 -5.60 -2.88
CA TYR A 140 15.28 -5.49 -1.45
C TYR A 140 14.07 -6.34 -1.06
N LEU A 141 14.18 -7.04 0.07
CA LEU A 141 13.04 -7.71 0.69
C LEU A 141 12.32 -6.71 1.59
N VAL A 142 11.04 -6.51 1.34
CA VAL A 142 10.21 -5.52 2.01
C VAL A 142 8.92 -6.13 2.53
N GLU A 143 8.45 -5.62 3.65
CA GLU A 143 7.09 -5.83 4.15
C GLU A 143 6.29 -4.55 3.88
N THR A 144 5.26 -4.65 3.04
CA THR A 144 4.35 -3.55 2.73
C THR A 144 3.10 -3.66 3.59
N TYR A 145 2.58 -2.55 4.09
CA TYR A 145 1.25 -2.46 4.69
C TYR A 145 0.32 -1.65 3.80
N SER A 146 -0.77 -2.27 3.38
CA SER A 146 -1.77 -1.69 2.47
C SER A 146 -3.18 -1.87 3.01
N LYS A 147 -4.11 -1.03 2.58
CA LYS A 147 -5.53 -1.10 2.97
C LYS A 147 -6.45 -1.31 1.78
N THR A 148 -6.02 -0.87 0.61
CA THR A 148 -6.85 -0.85 -0.58
C THR A 148 -6.05 -1.45 -1.73
N THR A 149 -6.64 -2.47 -2.34
CA THR A 149 -6.14 -3.05 -3.58
C THR A 149 -7.17 -2.86 -4.69
N SER A 150 -6.67 -2.82 -5.91
CA SER A 150 -7.47 -2.86 -7.12
C SER A 150 -6.78 -3.79 -8.11
N THR A 151 -7.54 -4.51 -8.93
CA THR A 151 -6.97 -5.40 -9.94
C THR A 151 -7.39 -4.88 -11.30
N SER A 152 -6.41 -4.49 -12.11
CA SER A 152 -6.60 -4.08 -13.49
C SER A 152 -5.65 -4.87 -14.38
N GLU A 153 -6.15 -5.44 -15.48
CA GLU A 153 -5.34 -6.06 -16.55
C GLU A 153 -4.24 -7.03 -16.06
N ASN A 154 -4.58 -7.90 -15.11
CA ASN A 154 -3.74 -9.00 -14.59
C ASN A 154 -2.64 -8.63 -13.58
N ILE A 155 -2.57 -7.38 -13.11
CA ILE A 155 -1.70 -7.01 -11.99
C ILE A 155 -2.47 -6.30 -10.90
N THR A 156 -2.08 -6.55 -9.66
CA THR A 156 -2.67 -5.84 -8.51
C THR A 156 -2.03 -4.48 -8.37
N LEU A 157 -2.84 -3.45 -8.20
CA LEU A 157 -2.46 -2.14 -7.73
C LEU A 157 -2.82 -2.08 -6.24
N SER A 158 -1.95 -1.47 -5.44
CA SER A 158 -2.20 -1.33 -4.02
C SER A 158 -1.78 0.05 -3.55
N ASP A 159 -2.51 0.60 -2.60
CA ASP A 159 -2.02 1.73 -1.84
C ASP A 159 -0.85 1.31 -0.94
N ILE A 160 -0.12 2.29 -0.38
CA ILE A 160 0.88 2.02 0.63
C ILE A 160 0.71 2.96 1.82
N TRP A 161 0.62 2.35 3.00
CA TRP A 161 0.50 3.07 4.27
C TRP A 161 1.77 2.99 5.08
N ASP A 162 2.51 1.89 4.97
CA ASP A 162 3.83 1.72 5.57
C ASP A 162 4.65 0.74 4.72
N LEU A 163 5.97 0.88 4.78
CA LEU A 163 6.91 -0.05 4.17
C LEU A 163 8.11 -0.21 5.09
N LYS A 164 8.43 -1.47 5.38
CA LYS A 164 9.62 -1.84 6.14
C LYS A 164 10.58 -2.62 5.25
N ILE A 165 11.83 -2.22 5.25
CA ILE A 165 12.90 -3.02 4.64
C ILE A 165 13.26 -4.12 5.63
N ILE A 166 13.06 -5.37 5.23
CA ILE A 166 13.37 -6.56 6.03
C ILE A 166 14.80 -7.01 5.76
N ASP A 167 15.20 -6.96 4.50
CA ASP A 167 16.56 -7.23 4.08
C ASP A 167 16.97 -6.26 2.96
N ASN A 168 18.04 -5.52 3.23
CA ASN A 168 18.64 -4.53 2.33
C ASN A 168 19.93 -5.02 1.68
N ASN A 169 20.34 -6.28 1.93
CA ASN A 169 21.58 -6.84 1.44
C ASN A 169 21.71 -6.56 -0.05
N GLU A 170 22.62 -5.63 -0.39
CA GLU A 170 23.12 -5.50 -1.74
C GLU A 170 23.67 -6.87 -2.13
N PRO A 171 23.29 -7.42 -3.30
CA PRO A 171 23.48 -8.82 -3.60
C PRO A 171 24.96 -9.18 -3.53
N GLN A 172 25.40 -9.79 -2.42
CA GLN A 172 26.51 -10.73 -2.47
C GLN A 172 25.90 -12.05 -2.88
N GLN A 173 26.33 -12.50 -4.06
CA GLN A 173 25.76 -13.50 -4.96
C GLN A 173 25.47 -14.90 -4.34
N ASN A 174 25.65 -15.12 -3.03
CA ASN A 174 25.74 -16.45 -2.42
C ASN A 174 24.89 -16.71 -1.15
N ASP A 175 24.15 -15.74 -0.59
CA ASP A 175 23.65 -15.92 0.79
C ASP A 175 22.20 -16.36 0.94
N THR A 176 21.40 -16.43 -0.13
CA THR A 176 20.04 -16.99 -0.03
C THR A 176 19.97 -18.39 -0.65
N ILE A 177 20.16 -19.41 0.19
CA ILE A 177 19.97 -20.80 -0.23
C ILE A 177 18.47 -21.12 -0.11
N LEU A 178 17.84 -21.48 -1.22
CA LEU A 178 16.48 -22.04 -1.19
C LEU A 178 16.53 -23.36 -0.41
N LEU A 179 16.00 -23.35 0.81
CA LEU A 179 15.86 -24.55 1.64
C LEU A 179 14.73 -25.42 1.10
N THR A 180 15.07 -26.36 0.23
CA THR A 180 14.14 -27.42 -0.18
C THR A 180 13.97 -28.40 0.98
N ILE A 181 12.83 -28.32 1.68
CA ILE A 181 12.51 -29.22 2.78
C ILE A 181 11.78 -30.44 2.21
N PRO A 182 12.31 -31.67 2.37
CA PRO A 182 11.60 -32.89 2.02
C PRO A 182 10.24 -32.95 2.73
N SER A 183 9.20 -33.42 2.06
CA SER A 183 7.82 -33.35 2.56
C SER A 183 7.63 -34.08 3.90
N GLU A 184 8.40 -35.12 4.15
CA GLU A 184 8.46 -35.86 5.41
C GLU A 184 9.02 -35.04 6.60
N ASN A 185 9.73 -33.94 6.31
CA ASN A 185 10.38 -33.08 7.31
C ASN A 185 9.66 -31.74 7.52
N THR A 186 8.67 -31.39 6.70
CA THR A 186 7.93 -30.12 6.80
C THR A 186 7.32 -29.90 8.19
N VAL A 187 6.74 -30.95 8.79
CA VAL A 187 6.13 -30.88 10.13
C VAL A 187 7.19 -30.63 11.22
N LYS A 188 8.37 -31.23 11.07
CA LYS A 188 9.48 -31.07 12.03
C LYS A 188 10.08 -29.67 11.94
N VAL A 189 10.30 -29.16 10.72
CA VAL A 189 10.82 -27.81 10.52
C VAL A 189 9.82 -26.76 11.02
N LYS A 190 8.52 -26.93 10.75
CA LYS A 190 7.49 -26.04 11.29
C LYS A 190 7.48 -26.04 12.81
N SER A 191 7.63 -27.21 13.43
CA SER A 191 7.71 -27.33 14.89
C SER A 191 8.97 -26.66 15.44
N PHE A 192 10.12 -26.85 14.80
CA PHE A 192 11.38 -26.22 15.17
C PHE A 192 11.30 -24.69 15.06
N VAL A 193 10.80 -24.17 13.94
CA VAL A 193 10.59 -22.72 13.73
C VAL A 193 9.69 -22.11 14.79
N ASN A 194 8.63 -22.82 15.21
CA ASN A 194 7.73 -22.38 16.27
C ASN A 194 8.36 -22.45 17.67
N MET A 195 9.42 -23.25 17.86
CA MET A 195 10.16 -23.34 19.13
C MET A 195 11.23 -22.24 19.26
N LEU A 196 11.60 -21.60 18.15
CA LEU A 196 12.53 -20.47 18.18
C LEU A 196 11.84 -19.27 18.84
N ARG A 197 12.47 -18.73 19.89
CA ARG A 197 12.07 -17.48 20.55
C ARG A 197 12.55 -16.30 19.72
N TRP A 198 11.85 -16.04 18.62
CA TRP A 198 12.15 -14.97 17.67
C TRP A 198 12.28 -13.61 18.36
N GLU A 199 11.52 -13.38 19.44
CA GLU A 199 11.53 -12.18 20.25
C GLU A 199 12.83 -11.92 21.05
N THR A 200 13.73 -12.90 21.12
CA THR A 200 15.01 -12.79 21.85
C THR A 200 16.24 -12.72 20.94
N LYS A 201 16.06 -12.85 19.62
CA LYS A 201 17.17 -12.78 18.67
C LYS A 201 17.43 -11.34 18.25
N THR A 202 18.54 -10.78 18.72
CA THR A 202 19.23 -9.69 18.02
C THR A 202 19.92 -10.29 16.81
N PHE A 203 19.46 -9.92 15.62
CA PHE A 203 20.19 -10.17 14.38
C PHE A 203 21.26 -9.08 14.29
N GLU A 204 22.52 -9.46 14.49
CA GLU A 204 23.69 -8.61 14.22
C GLU A 204 23.91 -8.47 12.71
#